data_AF-D5T459-F1
#
_entry.id   AF-D5T459-F1
#
_cell.length_a   1.000
_cell.length_b   1.000
_cell.length_c   1.000
_cell.angle_alpha   90.00
_cell.angle_beta   90.00
_cell.angle_gamma   90.00
#
_symmetry.space_group_name_H-M   'P 1'
#
loop_
_entity.id
_entity.type
_entity.pdbx_description
1 polymer ?
#
loop_
_entity_poly.entity_id
_entity_poly.type
_entity_poly.pdbx_seq_one_letter_code
_entity_poly.pdbx_strand_id
1 'polypeptide(L)' 'MALTLKFRNPDKVKENIAMHGESIAGFSRRIEVNYSLMIEYLNGKKFPSPPTAKKIADGLDVEIVDIFFA' A
#
# COMPACT_ATOMS: atom_id res chain seq x y z
N MET A 1 -15.60 -10.24 -11.26
CA MET A 1 -14.33 -9.50 -11.50
C MET A 1 -13.97 -8.83 -10.19
N ALA A 2 -12.80 -9.11 -9.61
CA ALA A 2 -12.41 -8.43 -8.37
C ALA A 2 -12.00 -7.00 -8.70
N LEU A 3 -12.61 -6.01 -8.06
CA LEU A 3 -12.17 -4.61 -8.14
C LEU A 3 -10.76 -4.52 -7.54
N THR A 4 -9.91 -3.71 -8.16
CA THR A 4 -8.55 -3.43 -7.67
C THR A 4 -8.27 -1.94 -7.78
N LEU A 5 -7.39 -1.43 -6.92
CA LEU A 5 -7.07 -0.01 -6.80
C LEU A 5 -5.60 0.23 -7.12
N LYS A 6 -5.32 1.26 -7.91
CA LYS A 6 -3.95 1.62 -8.33
C LYS A 6 -3.44 2.78 -7.48
N PHE A 7 -2.20 2.67 -7.01
CA PHE A 7 -1.53 3.78 -6.31
C PHE A 7 -1.44 5.01 -7.21
N ARG A 8 -1.69 6.19 -6.65
CA ARG A 8 -1.47 7.48 -7.31
C ARG A 8 0.00 7.74 -7.57
N ASN A 9 0.81 7.54 -6.53
CA ASN A 9 2.26 7.67 -6.57
C ASN A 9 2.90 6.63 -5.63
N PRO A 10 3.37 5.49 -6.17
CA PRO A 10 4.02 4.45 -5.37
C PRO A 10 5.27 4.92 -4.62
N ASP A 11 5.99 5.92 -5.13
CA ASP A 11 7.20 6.42 -4.47
C ASP A 11 6.85 7.24 -3.23
N LYS A 12 5.77 8.03 -3.29
CA LYS A 12 5.23 8.72 -2.09
C LYS A 12 4.77 7.73 -1.01
N VAL A 13 4.26 6.57 -1.40
CA VAL A 13 3.89 5.50 -0.45
C VAL A 13 5.16 4.96 0.25
N LYS A 14 6.25 4.74 -0.49
CA LYS A 14 7.54 4.31 0.10
C LYS A 14 8.10 5.36 1.04
N GLU A 15 8.04 6.63 0.65
CA GLU A 15 8.46 7.76 1.49
C GLU A 15 7.67 7.81 2.79
N ASN A 16 6.34 7.70 2.73
CA ASN A 16 5.50 7.68 3.92
C ASN A 16 5.85 6.50 4.85
N ILE A 17 6.05 5.28 4.30
CA ILE A 17 6.50 4.12 5.09
C ILE A 17 7.82 4.44 5.81
N ALA A 18 8.78 5.06 5.11
CA ALA A 18 10.07 5.43 5.69
C ALA A 18 9.93 6.53 6.76
N MET A 19 9.04 7.50 6.56
CA MET A 19 8.74 8.55 7.55
C MET A 19 8.08 8.00 8.82
N HIS A 20 7.40 6.86 8.73
CA HIS A 20 6.89 6.11 9.89
C HIS A 20 8.00 5.29 10.61
N GLY A 21 9.25 5.37 10.16
CA GLY A 21 10.37 4.63 10.75
C GLY A 21 10.39 3.14 10.40
N GLU A 22 9.64 2.74 9.36
CA GLU A 22 9.51 1.34 8.97
C GLU A 22 10.21 1.04 7.65
N SER A 23 10.67 -0.20 7.50
CA SER A 23 10.99 -0.76 6.18
C SER A 23 9.71 -1.27 5.52
N ILE A 24 9.73 -1.44 4.19
CA ILE A 24 8.59 -2.06 3.47
C ILE A 24 8.25 -3.44 4.07
N ALA A 25 9.25 -4.23 4.46
CA ALA A 25 9.05 -5.53 5.10
C ALA A 25 8.40 -5.40 6.49
N GLY A 26 8.87 -4.46 7.31
CA GLY A 26 8.29 -4.16 8.62
C GLY A 26 6.83 -3.73 8.52
N PHE A 27 6.57 -2.75 7.66
CA PHE A 27 5.23 -2.26 7.36
C PHE A 27 4.30 -3.38 6.88
N SER A 28 4.75 -4.17 5.88
CA SER A 28 3.98 -5.29 5.34
C SER A 28 3.59 -6.30 6.42
N ARG A 29 4.52 -6.63 7.31
CA ARG A 29 4.26 -7.52 8.44
C ARG A 29 3.24 -6.93 9.41
N ARG A 30 3.34 -5.63 9.72
CA ARG A 30 2.44 -4.92 10.63
C ARG A 30 1.00 -4.87 10.12
N ILE A 31 0.81 -4.63 8.82
CA ILE A 31 -0.53 -4.56 8.19
C ILE A 31 -1.03 -5.93 7.69
N GLU A 32 -0.30 -7.01 7.97
CA GLU A 32 -0.60 -8.38 7.55
C GLU A 32 -0.78 -8.52 6.03
N VAL A 33 0.04 -7.81 5.26
CA VAL A 33 0.14 -7.95 3.80
C VAL A 33 1.43 -8.70 3.48
N ASN A 34 1.36 -9.67 2.58
CA ASN A 34 2.55 -10.40 2.17
C ASN A 34 3.59 -9.45 1.54
N TYR A 35 4.84 -9.52 2.00
CA TYR A 35 5.91 -8.64 1.53
C TYR A 35 6.11 -8.67 0.01
N SER A 36 6.13 -9.86 -0.60
CA SER A 36 6.28 -9.99 -2.05
C SER A 36 5.14 -9.31 -2.79
N LEU A 37 3.92 -9.44 -2.27
CA LEU A 37 2.73 -8.80 -2.82
C LEU A 37 2.79 -7.27 -2.69
N MET A 38 3.25 -6.75 -1.55
CA MET A 38 3.47 -5.33 -1.33
C MET A 38 4.49 -4.76 -2.34
N ILE A 39 5.59 -5.50 -2.58
CA ILE A 39 6.58 -5.13 -3.61
C ILE A 39 5.97 -5.15 -5.01
N GLU A 40 5.12 -6.13 -5.35
CA GLU A 40 4.40 -6.16 -6.62
C GLU A 40 3.45 -4.96 -6.76
N TYR A 41 2.80 -4.52 -5.68
CA TYR A 41 1.94 -3.33 -5.67
C TYR A 41 2.74 -2.04 -5.87
N LEU A 42 3.84 -1.86 -5.12
CA LEU A 42 4.70 -0.69 -5.23
C LEU A 42 5.40 -0.58 -6.58
N ASN A 43 5.62 -1.70 -7.27
CA ASN A 43 6.16 -1.74 -8.62
C ASN A 43 5.09 -1.69 -9.72
N GLY A 44 3.80 -1.61 -9.35
CA GLY A 44 2.69 -1.55 -10.31
C GLY A 44 2.47 -2.84 -11.13
N LYS A 45 3.03 -3.98 -10.69
CA LYS A 45 2.84 -5.29 -11.33
C LYS A 45 1.49 -5.91 -10.99
N LYS A 46 1.01 -5.64 -9.78
CA LYS A 46 -0.33 -6.02 -9.29
C LYS A 46 -0.98 -4.84 -8.62
N PHE A 47 -2.29 -4.94 -8.42
CA PHE A 47 -3.09 -3.91 -7.77
C PHE A 47 -3.81 -4.52 -6.57
N PRO A 48 -3.78 -3.88 -5.39
CA PRO A 48 -4.50 -4.35 -4.22
C PRO A 48 -6.01 -4.32 -4.44
N SER A 49 -6.72 -5.27 -3.86
CA SER A 49 -8.18 -5.21 -3.74
C SER A 49 -8.58 -4.11 -2.75
N PRO A 50 -9.82 -3.58 -2.80
CA PRO A 50 -10.32 -2.58 -1.86
C PRO A 50 -10.01 -2.86 -0.37
N PRO A 51 -10.19 -4.08 0.18
CA PRO A 51 -9.83 -4.34 1.58
C PRO A 51 -8.33 -4.23 1.84
N THR A 52 -7.48 -4.71 0.92
CA THR A 52 -6.03 -4.60 1.05
C THR A 52 -5.55 -3.15 0.92
N ALA A 53 -6.13 -2.40 -0.01
CA ALA A 53 -5.86 -0.99 -0.19
C ALA A 53 -6.25 -0.18 1.06
N LYS A 54 -7.39 -0.50 1.68
CA LYS A 54 -7.79 0.09 2.95
C LYS A 54 -6.81 -0.23 4.08
N LYS A 55 -6.36 -1.49 4.21
CA LYS A 55 -5.30 -1.85 5.18
C LYS A 55 -4.02 -1.04 5.00
N ILE A 56 -3.62 -0.79 3.75
CA ILE A 56 -2.43 0.02 3.45
C ILE A 56 -2.65 1.48 3.86
N ALA A 57 -3.83 2.05 3.57
CA ALA A 57 -4.19 3.40 3.97
C ALA A 57 -4.24 3.56 5.50
N ASP A 58 -4.97 2.68 6.18
CA ASP A 58 -5.08 2.65 7.64
C ASP A 58 -3.70 2.47 8.30
N GLY A 59 -2.84 1.63 7.71
CA GLY A 59 -1.47 1.43 8.19
C GLY A 59 -0.59 2.67 8.09
N LEU A 60 -0.88 3.57 7.15
CA LEU A 60 -0.17 4.84 6.93
C LEU A 60 -0.87 6.03 7.57
N ASP A 61 -1.99 5.81 8.28
CA ASP A 61 -2.80 6.87 8.92
C ASP A 61 -3.24 7.96 7.92
N VAL A 62 -3.70 7.53 6.74
CA VAL A 62 -4.18 8.39 5.65
C VAL A 62 -5.50 7.86 5.10
N GLU A 63 -6.24 8.69 4.36
CA GLU A 63 -7.44 8.21 3.67
C GLU A 63 -7.08 7.41 2.42
N ILE A 64 -7.89 6.40 2.09
CA ILE A 64 -7.66 5.54 0.91
C ILE A 64 -7.60 6.36 -0.39
N VAL A 65 -8.37 7.45 -0.47
CA VAL A 65 -8.45 8.34 -1.63
C VAL A 65 -7.18 9.18 -1.82
N ASP A 66 -6.36 9.36 -0.78
CA ASP A 66 -5.12 10.13 -0.84
C ASP A 66 -4.00 9.35 -1.56
N ILE A 67 -4.04 8.02 -1.44
CA ILE A 67 -3.00 7.13 -1.96
C ILE A 67 -3.45 6.31 -3.17
N PHE A 68 -4.76 6.06 -3.36
CA PHE A 68 -5.30 5.30 -4.49
C PHE A 68 -6.16 6.16 -5.42
N PHE A 69 -6.21 5.79 -6.70
CA PHE A 69 -7.22 6.30 -7.63
C PHE A 69 -8.58 5.67 -7.31
N ALA A 70 -9.63 6.48 -7.40
CA ALA A 70 -11.03 6.06 -7.34
C ALA A 70 -11.45 5.29 -8.61
#